data_AF-A0A382QCK7-F1
#
_entry.id   AF-A0A382QCK7-F1
#
_cell.length_a   1.000
_cell.length_b   1.000
_cell.length_c   1.000
_cell.angle_alpha   90.00
_cell.angle_beta   90.00
_cell.angle_gamma   90.00
#
_symmetry.space_group_name_H-M   'P 1'
#
loop_
_entity.id
_entity.type
_entity.pdbx_description
1 polymer ?
#
loop_
_entity_poly.entity_id
_entity_poly.type
_entity_poly.pdbx_seq_one_letter_code
_entity_poly.pdbx_strand_id
1 'polypeptide(L)'
;MKLVIRFFLIISLGFGANYFQQNLHSFSSNRSIPQTLRLIGIMAEFPLENPDNPLTSGHGKFLNSNHELYNQFYNSDSLRCKGFLVDRPPHDSLYFLSQLKAVGNYYKNVSGGKLLFTADIITNPNSPENGYYTVSDSMEYY
;
A
#
# COMPACT_ATOMS: atom_id res chain seq x y z
N MET A 1 -5.21 -14.16 61.45
CA MET A 1 -5.54 -13.54 60.15
C MET A 1 -5.08 -14.51 59.06
N LYS A 2 -6.01 -15.15 58.32
CA LYS A 2 -5.67 -16.14 57.28
C LYS A 2 -5.36 -15.41 55.97
N LEU A 3 -4.13 -15.53 55.46
CA LEU A 3 -3.74 -14.99 54.17
C LEU A 3 -4.23 -15.94 53.06
N VAL A 4 -5.18 -15.49 52.24
CA VAL A 4 -5.66 -16.21 51.06
C VAL A 4 -4.96 -15.64 49.84
N ILE A 5 -4.04 -16.39 49.24
CA ILE A 5 -3.39 -16.02 47.98
C ILE A 5 -4.24 -16.56 46.84
N ARG A 6 -4.77 -15.67 45.99
CA ARG A 6 -5.50 -16.04 44.78
C ARG A 6 -4.55 -16.00 43.59
N PHE A 7 -4.26 -17.17 43.01
CA PHE A 7 -3.55 -17.26 41.73
C PHE A 7 -4.51 -16.88 40.59
N PHE A 8 -4.19 -15.80 39.87
CA PHE A 8 -4.81 -15.50 38.58
C PHE A 8 -3.98 -16.13 37.47
N LEU A 9 -4.52 -17.18 36.85
CA LEU A 9 -4.01 -17.74 35.60
C LEU A 9 -4.54 -16.89 34.44
N ILE A 10 -3.70 -16.04 33.88
CA ILE A 10 -3.98 -15.36 32.60
C ILE A 10 -3.61 -16.34 31.50
N ILE A 11 -4.60 -17.05 30.94
CA ILE A 11 -4.42 -17.82 29.72
C ILE A 11 -4.40 -16.81 28.58
N SER A 12 -3.20 -16.37 28.18
CA SER A 12 -3.03 -15.68 26.91
C SER A 12 -3.30 -16.70 25.81
N LEU A 13 -4.49 -16.66 25.20
CA LEU A 13 -4.73 -17.28 23.91
C LEU A 13 -3.91 -16.50 22.88
N GLY A 14 -2.63 -16.88 22.74
CA GLY A 14 -1.83 -16.52 21.59
C GLY A 14 -2.42 -17.23 20.39
N PHE A 15 -3.48 -16.68 19.81
CA PHE A 15 -3.86 -16.94 18.43
C PHE A 15 -2.77 -16.32 17.54
N GLY A 16 -1.60 -16.95 17.54
CA GLY A 16 -0.55 -16.67 16.59
C GLY A 16 -1.09 -16.92 15.19
N ALA A 17 -0.79 -15.98 14.30
CA ALA A 17 -1.13 -15.93 12.89
C ALA A 17 -0.63 -17.15 12.08
N ASN A 18 -1.11 -18.35 12.39
CA ASN A 18 -0.80 -19.58 11.65
C ASN A 18 -1.84 -19.89 10.56
N TYR A 19 -2.82 -19.01 10.33
CA TYR A 19 -3.88 -19.23 9.33
C TYR A 19 -3.40 -19.14 7.88
N PHE A 20 -2.16 -18.71 7.64
CA PHE A 20 -1.51 -18.77 6.32
C PHE A 20 -0.03 -19.11 6.45
N GLN A 21 0.30 -20.29 6.96
CA GLN A 21 1.61 -20.85 6.70
C GLN A 21 1.63 -21.32 5.24
N GLN A 22 2.02 -20.43 4.32
CA GLN A 22 2.23 -20.80 2.92
C GLN A 22 3.27 -21.92 2.90
N ASN A 23 2.82 -23.13 2.62
CA ASN A 23 3.70 -24.27 2.42
C ASN A 23 4.36 -24.11 1.05
N LEU A 24 5.38 -23.25 0.96
CA LEU A 24 6.15 -22.97 -0.25
C LEU A 24 6.79 -24.25 -0.84
N HIS A 25 6.89 -25.31 -0.04
CA HIS A 25 7.40 -26.61 -0.45
C HIS A 25 6.46 -27.36 -1.41
N SER A 26 5.13 -27.14 -1.35
CA SER A 26 4.18 -27.85 -2.23
C SER A 26 4.14 -27.30 -3.66
N PHE A 27 4.65 -26.08 -3.89
CA PHE A 27 4.77 -25.48 -5.23
C PHE A 27 6.15 -25.70 -5.88
N SER A 28 7.08 -26.38 -5.19
CA SER A 28 8.43 -26.73 -5.66
C SER A 28 8.43 -27.93 -6.62
N SER A 29 7.49 -27.98 -7.57
CA SER A 29 7.44 -29.00 -8.62
C SER A 29 8.30 -28.56 -9.82
N ASN A 30 9.62 -28.81 -9.83
CA ASN A 30 10.51 -28.55 -11.00
C ASN A 30 10.20 -27.25 -11.79
N ARG A 31 9.74 -26.19 -11.12
CA ARG A 31 9.42 -24.93 -11.79
C ARG A 31 10.75 -24.27 -12.07
N SER A 32 11.00 -23.95 -13.34
CA SER A 32 12.07 -23.03 -13.69
C SER A 32 11.86 -21.76 -12.88
N ILE A 33 12.78 -21.48 -11.95
CA ILE A 33 12.76 -20.22 -11.22
C ILE A 33 12.87 -19.13 -12.30
N PRO A 34 11.89 -18.23 -12.44
CA PRO A 34 11.95 -17.21 -13.48
C PRO A 34 13.23 -16.39 -13.27
N GLN A 35 14.03 -16.29 -14.33
CA GLN A 35 15.29 -15.52 -14.29
C GLN A 35 15.06 -14.02 -14.08
N THR A 36 13.82 -13.56 -14.28
CA THR A 36 13.41 -12.16 -14.17
C THR A 36 12.15 -12.04 -13.32
N LEU A 37 12.23 -11.23 -12.26
CA LEU A 37 11.11 -10.80 -11.44
C LEU A 37 10.27 -9.77 -12.19
N ARG A 38 8.96 -10.01 -12.34
CA ARG A 38 8.04 -9.04 -12.96
C ARG A 38 7.26 -8.31 -11.86
N LEU A 39 7.47 -7.01 -11.76
CA LEU A 39 6.77 -6.14 -10.82
C LEU A 39 5.68 -5.39 -11.59
N ILE A 40 4.45 -5.52 -11.14
CA ILE A 40 3.28 -4.89 -11.78
C ILE A 40 2.56 -4.06 -10.73
N GLY A 41 2.31 -2.80 -11.05
CA GLY A 41 1.47 -1.91 -10.26
C GLY A 41 0.12 -1.68 -10.94
N ILE A 42 -0.93 -1.60 -10.14
CA ILE A 42 -2.26 -1.15 -10.55
C ILE A 42 -2.64 -0.02 -9.60
N MET A 43 -3.06 1.10 -10.16
CA MET A 43 -3.50 2.25 -9.37
C MET A 43 -5.02 2.20 -9.22
N ALA A 44 -5.48 2.01 -7.99
CA ALA A 44 -6.90 1.92 -7.66
C ALA A 44 -7.30 3.04 -6.70
N GLU A 45 -8.37 3.74 -7.04
CA GLU A 45 -9.01 4.77 -6.23
C GLU A 45 -10.47 4.39 -5.95
N PHE A 46 -11.07 5.06 -4.97
CA PHE A 46 -12.42 4.79 -4.50
C PHE A 46 -13.42 5.80 -5.09
N PRO A 47 -14.70 5.44 -5.18
CA PRO A 47 -15.77 6.41 -5.40
C PRO A 47 -15.81 7.42 -4.24
N LEU A 48 -16.26 8.65 -4.54
CA LEU A 48 -16.44 9.68 -3.50
C LEU A 48 -17.59 9.26 -2.58
N GLU A 49 -17.35 9.30 -1.28
CA GLU A 49 -18.36 8.95 -0.27
C GLU A 49 -19.40 10.07 -0.12
N ASN A 50 -20.67 9.68 -0.04
CA ASN A 50 -21.78 10.60 0.20
C ASN A 50 -22.90 9.90 0.98
N PRO A 51 -23.09 10.17 2.28
CA PRO A 51 -22.33 11.14 3.09
C PRO A 51 -20.87 10.71 3.32
N ASP A 52 -20.02 11.66 3.71
CA ASP A 52 -18.64 11.40 4.12
C ASP A 52 -18.63 10.43 5.32
N ASN A 53 -17.78 9.41 5.26
CA ASN A 53 -17.74 8.39 6.30
C ASN A 53 -16.70 8.76 7.37
N PRO A 54 -17.09 8.92 8.65
CA PRO A 54 -16.14 9.27 9.70
C PRO A 54 -15.10 8.17 10.02
N LEU A 55 -15.27 6.96 9.48
CA LEU A 55 -14.33 5.84 9.65
C LEU A 55 -13.24 5.80 8.57
N THR A 56 -13.37 6.59 7.52
CA THR A 56 -12.38 6.71 6.43
C THR A 56 -11.69 8.07 6.53
N SER A 57 -10.59 8.25 5.79
CA SER A 57 -9.88 9.52 5.74
C SER A 57 -9.58 9.93 4.30
N GLY A 58 -9.76 11.21 4.00
CA GLY A 58 -9.62 11.73 2.64
C GLY A 58 -10.80 11.34 1.75
N HIS A 59 -10.74 11.75 0.48
CA HIS A 59 -11.84 11.57 -0.48
C HIS A 59 -11.70 10.34 -1.40
N GLY A 60 -10.84 9.38 -1.03
CA GLY A 60 -10.64 8.15 -1.80
C GLY A 60 -9.88 8.30 -3.13
N LYS A 61 -9.36 9.49 -3.44
CA LYS A 61 -8.62 9.80 -4.68
C LYS A 61 -7.12 9.98 -4.43
N PHE A 62 -6.31 9.72 -5.45
CA PHE A 62 -4.87 10.01 -5.40
C PHE A 62 -4.59 11.52 -5.37
N LEU A 63 -3.54 11.92 -4.67
CA LEU A 63 -3.05 13.29 -4.65
C LEU A 63 -2.26 13.56 -5.94
N ASN A 64 -2.95 13.98 -7.00
CA ASN A 64 -2.37 14.13 -8.34
C ASN A 64 -1.84 15.54 -8.66
N SER A 65 -1.97 16.49 -7.74
CA SER A 65 -1.58 17.89 -7.94
C SER A 65 -0.33 18.27 -7.13
N ASN A 66 0.11 19.52 -7.24
CA ASN A 66 1.26 20.00 -6.48
C ASN A 66 0.97 19.96 -4.95
N HIS A 67 1.97 19.55 -4.17
CA HIS A 67 1.90 19.39 -2.72
C HIS A 67 1.43 20.62 -1.94
N GLU A 68 1.62 21.82 -2.49
CA GLU A 68 1.16 23.08 -1.90
C GLU A 68 -0.36 23.12 -1.73
N LEU A 69 -1.12 22.47 -2.62
CA LEU A 69 -2.58 22.39 -2.55
C LEU A 69 -3.09 21.47 -1.43
N TYR A 70 -2.25 20.55 -0.95
CA TYR A 70 -2.62 19.57 0.07
C TYR A 70 -2.05 19.89 1.45
N ASN A 71 -1.21 20.92 1.55
CA ASN A 71 -0.53 21.28 2.78
C ASN A 71 -1.19 22.45 3.52
N GLN A 72 -2.40 22.82 3.17
CA GLN A 72 -3.17 23.88 3.83
C GLN A 72 -4.04 23.31 4.95
N PHE A 73 -4.26 24.06 6.04
CA PHE A 73 -5.27 23.71 7.04
C PHE A 73 -6.68 23.69 6.40
N TYR A 74 -7.59 22.91 6.97
CA TYR A 74 -8.97 22.88 6.46
C TYR A 74 -9.58 24.29 6.48
N ASN A 75 -10.06 24.74 5.32
CA ASN A 75 -10.65 26.07 5.13
C ASN A 75 -9.72 27.23 5.53
N SER A 76 -8.44 27.16 5.16
CA SER A 76 -7.43 28.18 5.50
C SER A 76 -6.30 28.21 4.47
N ASP A 77 -5.76 29.40 4.20
CA ASP A 77 -4.55 29.57 3.37
C ASP A 77 -3.24 29.28 4.15
N SER A 78 -3.33 29.05 5.47
CA SER A 78 -2.16 28.73 6.29
C SER A 78 -1.66 27.32 5.98
N LEU A 79 -0.36 27.20 5.69
CA LEU A 79 0.29 25.91 5.55
C LEU A 79 0.43 25.20 6.90
N ARG A 80 0.23 23.88 6.93
CA ARG A 80 0.40 23.02 8.12
C ARG A 80 1.87 22.86 8.47
N CYS A 81 2.73 22.80 7.45
CA CYS A 81 4.17 22.66 7.60
C CYS A 81 4.94 23.40 6.50
N LYS A 82 6.22 23.70 6.74
CA LYS A 82 7.10 24.29 5.73
C LYS A 82 7.44 23.23 4.68
N GLY A 83 6.65 23.18 3.60
CA GLY A 83 6.71 22.13 2.57
C GLY A 83 6.04 20.83 3.01
N PHE A 84 6.05 19.81 2.16
CA PHE A 84 5.49 18.48 2.48
C PHE A 84 6.56 17.63 3.18
N LEU A 85 6.23 17.06 4.34
CA LEU A 85 7.14 16.28 5.19
C LEU A 85 7.22 14.80 4.83
N VAL A 86 6.19 14.26 4.16
CA VAL A 86 6.12 12.87 3.69
C VAL A 86 6.32 12.80 2.17
N ASP A 87 5.96 11.69 1.53
CA ASP A 87 6.14 11.51 0.09
C ASP A 87 5.31 12.51 -0.74
N ARG A 88 5.99 13.47 -1.34
CA ARG A 88 5.38 14.59 -2.08
C ARG A 88 4.56 14.10 -3.27
N PRO A 89 3.31 14.58 -3.43
CA PRO A 89 2.58 14.42 -4.69
C PRO A 89 3.24 15.22 -5.83
N PRO A 90 2.97 14.89 -7.10
CA PRO A 90 1.90 14.01 -7.56
C PRO A 90 2.15 12.51 -7.33
N HIS A 91 1.15 11.80 -6.82
CA HIS A 91 1.12 10.34 -6.72
C HIS A 91 0.57 9.72 -8.00
N ASP A 92 1.28 9.97 -9.10
CA ASP A 92 0.95 9.49 -10.44
C ASP A 92 1.63 8.15 -10.78
N SER A 93 1.46 7.68 -12.02
CA SER A 93 2.08 6.44 -12.49
C SER A 93 3.61 6.46 -12.46
N LEU A 94 4.24 7.63 -12.65
CA LEU A 94 5.70 7.76 -12.59
C LEU A 94 6.22 7.63 -11.16
N TYR A 95 5.49 8.20 -10.20
CA TYR A 95 5.76 8.04 -8.78
C TYR A 95 5.75 6.56 -8.38
N PHE A 96 4.67 5.83 -8.67
CA PHE A 96 4.57 4.41 -8.31
C PHE A 96 5.52 3.53 -9.11
N LEU A 97 5.78 3.83 -10.38
CA LEU A 97 6.81 3.12 -11.17
C LEU A 97 8.20 3.26 -10.55
N SER A 98 8.52 4.43 -10.00
CA SER A 98 9.79 4.67 -9.31
C SER A 98 9.91 3.83 -8.04
N GLN A 99 8.82 3.65 -7.30
CA GLN A 99 8.78 2.75 -6.15
C GLN A 99 8.99 1.28 -6.55
N LEU A 100 8.32 0.81 -7.62
CA LEU A 100 8.52 -0.55 -8.14
C LEU A 100 9.98 -0.76 -8.58
N LYS A 101 10.59 0.24 -9.23
CA LYS A 101 12.02 0.19 -9.60
C LYS A 101 12.92 0.12 -8.36
N ALA A 102 12.60 0.83 -7.28
CA ALA A 102 13.34 0.73 -6.03
C ALA A 102 13.28 -0.70 -5.45
N VAL A 103 12.10 -1.32 -5.42
CA VAL A 103 11.92 -2.72 -5.01
C VAL A 103 12.71 -3.67 -5.91
N GLY A 104 12.62 -3.50 -7.23
CA GLY A 104 13.37 -4.31 -8.19
C GLY A 104 14.89 -4.18 -8.02
N ASN A 105 15.38 -2.96 -7.79
CA ASN A 105 16.79 -2.70 -7.52
C ASN A 105 17.27 -3.36 -6.23
N TYR A 106 16.44 -3.37 -5.19
CA TYR A 106 16.74 -4.11 -3.96
C TYR A 106 16.95 -5.59 -4.25
N TYR A 107 16.01 -6.26 -4.92
CA TYR A 107 16.12 -7.69 -5.24
C TYR A 107 17.27 -8.00 -6.20
N LYS A 108 17.54 -7.13 -7.17
CA LYS A 108 18.72 -7.24 -8.03
C LYS A 108 20.00 -7.15 -7.23
N ASN A 109 20.08 -6.27 -6.24
CA ASN A 109 21.28 -6.09 -5.41
C ASN A 109 21.50 -7.32 -4.50
N VAL A 110 20.50 -7.70 -3.69
CA VAL A 110 20.66 -8.81 -2.73
C VAL A 110 20.84 -10.17 -3.40
N SER A 111 20.44 -10.31 -4.66
CA SER A 111 20.70 -11.51 -5.47
C SER A 111 22.10 -11.52 -6.13
N GLY A 112 22.91 -10.47 -5.94
CA GLY A 112 24.19 -10.32 -6.63
C GLY A 112 24.04 -10.19 -8.15
N GLY A 113 22.96 -9.56 -8.60
CA GLY A 113 22.64 -9.39 -10.02
C GLY A 113 22.05 -10.63 -10.69
N LYS A 114 21.79 -11.72 -9.96
CA LYS A 114 21.26 -12.98 -10.50
C LYS A 114 19.75 -12.95 -10.76
N LEU A 115 19.02 -12.09 -10.06
CA LEU A 115 17.60 -11.87 -10.27
C LEU A 115 17.42 -10.51 -10.94
N LEU A 116 17.21 -10.52 -12.24
CA LEU A 116 16.84 -9.32 -13.00
C LEU A 116 15.37 -8.97 -12.71
N PHE A 117 14.95 -7.76 -13.09
CA PHE A 117 13.55 -7.36 -12.94
C PHE A 117 13.04 -6.51 -14.11
N THR A 118 11.73 -6.52 -14.30
CA THR A 118 10.97 -5.51 -15.04
C THR A 118 9.93 -4.88 -14.12
N ALA A 119 9.53 -3.64 -14.40
CA ALA A 119 8.55 -2.91 -13.61
C ALA A 119 7.63 -2.13 -14.55
N ASP A 120 6.33 -2.35 -14.42
CA ASP A 120 5.30 -1.75 -15.28
C ASP A 120 4.09 -1.33 -14.44
N ILE A 121 3.44 -0.23 -14.83
CA ILE A 121 2.14 0.18 -14.29
C ILE A 121 1.08 -0.17 -15.33
N ILE A 122 0.06 -0.93 -14.94
CA ILE A 122 -1.12 -1.15 -15.77
C ILE A 122 -2.04 0.06 -15.58
N THR A 123 -2.29 0.78 -16.67
CA THR A 123 -3.14 1.97 -16.69
C THR A 123 -4.51 1.63 -17.26
N ASN A 124 -5.55 2.22 -16.68
CA ASN A 124 -6.92 2.13 -17.20
C ASN A 124 -7.05 2.86 -18.54
N PRO A 125 -7.34 2.17 -19.66
CA PRO A 125 -7.49 2.82 -20.97
C PRO A 125 -8.70 3.76 -21.03
N ASN A 126 -9.68 3.59 -20.13
CA ASN A 126 -10.85 4.47 -20.03
C ASN A 126 -10.60 5.72 -19.19
N SER A 127 -9.41 5.87 -18.59
CA SER A 127 -9.01 7.06 -17.85
C SER A 127 -7.67 7.58 -18.38
N PRO A 128 -7.63 8.19 -19.57
CA PRO A 128 -6.37 8.52 -20.25
C PRO A 128 -5.57 9.64 -19.57
N GLU A 129 -6.20 10.47 -18.74
CA GLU A 129 -5.51 11.58 -18.07
C GLU A 129 -4.61 11.12 -16.93
N ASN A 130 -5.05 10.12 -16.17
CA ASN A 130 -4.36 9.69 -14.95
C ASN A 130 -4.08 8.17 -14.89
N GLY A 131 -4.80 7.36 -15.67
CA GLY A 131 -4.63 5.92 -15.75
C GLY A 131 -5.22 5.13 -14.58
N TYR A 132 -6.03 5.77 -13.73
CA TYR A 132 -6.55 5.16 -12.50
C TYR A 132 -7.74 4.25 -12.76
N TYR A 133 -7.82 3.15 -12.02
CA TYR A 133 -9.02 2.33 -11.89
C TYR A 133 -9.84 2.82 -10.70
N THR A 134 -11.16 2.88 -10.85
CA THR A 134 -12.07 3.11 -9.72
C THR A 134 -12.69 1.78 -9.31
N VAL A 135 -12.59 1.41 -8.04
CA VAL A 135 -13.24 0.21 -7.49
C VAL A 135 -14.76 0.40 -7.36
N SER A 136 -15.51 -0.70 -7.17
CA SER A 136 -16.98 -0.66 -7.19
C SER A 136 -17.58 -0.02 -5.95
N ASP A 137 -16.98 -0.26 -4.79
CA ASP A 137 -17.56 0.08 -3.49
C ASP A 137 -16.77 1.20 -2.78
N SER A 138 -17.34 1.77 -1.72
CA SER A 138 -16.68 2.80 -0.90
C SER A 138 -15.44 2.27 -0.21
N MET A 139 -14.59 3.16 0.32
CA MET A 139 -13.35 2.77 0.98
C MET A 139 -13.60 1.88 2.20
N GLU A 140 -14.64 2.15 2.99
CA GLU A 140 -15.01 1.35 4.16
C GLU A 140 -15.33 -0.12 3.83
N TYR A 141 -15.77 -0.41 2.60
CA TYR A 141 -16.15 -1.77 2.21
C TYR A 141 -14.95 -2.75 2.18
N TYR A 142 -13.76 -2.26 1.88
CA TYR A 142 -12.54 -3.07 1.66
C TYR A 142 -11.64 -3.13 2.89
#